data_AF-A0A447N0M0-F1
#
_entry.id   AF-A0A447N0M0-F1
#
_cell.length_a   1.000
_cell.length_b   1.000
_cell.length_c   1.000
_cell.angle_alpha   90.00
_cell.angle_beta   90.00
_cell.angle_gamma   90.00
#
_symmetry.space_group_name_H-M   'P 1'
#
loop_
_entity.id
_entity.type
_entity.pdbx_description
1 polymer ?
#
loop_
_entity_poly.entity_id
_entity_poly.type
_entity_poly.pdbx_seq_one_letter_code
_entity_poly.pdbx_strand_id
1 'polypeptide(L)'
;MWVSSADDLSSLPSGARRFASNKVPATILPVNDYVFLEVIAKRDCVDGCAVLITDSIGNTWIGARWDATNGSGFTWRPMMSCPPGVPLPWPSDTIPAGYALMQGQAFDKNVYPLLAIAYPSGTIPDMRGWTIKGKPVSGRAVLSQELDGNKSHSHGARALDTDLGTKGTSSFDYGTKSSNTTGGHNHSAGGTYGGDSIGGKARVQRDGNDQLTSWNGDHAHTTWIGPHDHTVYIGPHGHVVIVDADGNAETTVKNIAFNYIVRLA
;
A
#
# COMPACT_ATOMS: atom_id res chain seq x y z
N MET A 1 25.29 40.53 42.81
CA MET A 1 25.52 41.94 42.43
C MET A 1 24.28 42.46 41.74
N TRP A 2 23.98 43.74 41.93
CA TRP A 2 22.88 44.41 41.27
C TRP A 2 23.40 45.05 39.98
N VAL A 3 22.78 44.73 38.85
CA VAL A 3 23.16 45.23 37.52
C VAL A 3 22.27 46.42 37.19
N SER A 4 22.84 47.60 37.18
CA SER A 4 22.16 48.87 36.89
C SER A 4 22.48 49.38 35.48
N SER A 5 23.67 49.05 34.96
CA SER A 5 24.10 49.41 33.60
C SER A 5 24.88 48.28 32.92
N ALA A 6 25.13 48.41 31.62
CA ALA A 6 26.01 47.50 30.89
C ALA A 6 27.47 47.56 31.41
N ASP A 7 27.89 48.69 31.97
CA ASP A 7 29.26 48.88 32.48
C ASP A 7 29.52 48.05 33.75
N ASP A 8 28.47 47.75 34.54
CA ASP A 8 28.58 46.84 35.70
C ASP A 8 29.04 45.45 35.29
N LEU A 9 28.71 45.01 34.06
CA LEU A 9 29.16 43.73 33.51
C LEU A 9 30.52 43.88 32.81
N SER A 10 30.68 44.95 32.03
CA SER A 10 31.89 45.22 31.26
C SER A 10 33.12 45.59 32.10
N SER A 11 32.95 46.04 33.34
CA SER A 11 34.08 46.37 34.23
C SER A 11 34.66 45.15 34.95
N LEU A 12 33.92 44.03 35.01
CA LEU A 12 34.39 42.80 35.67
C LEU A 12 35.54 42.16 34.89
N PRO A 13 36.60 41.64 35.53
CA PRO A 13 37.70 41.01 34.82
C PRO A 13 37.27 39.72 34.08
N SER A 14 38.03 39.29 33.08
CA SER A 14 37.83 37.98 32.43
C SER A 14 37.91 36.86 33.47
N GLY A 15 37.02 35.87 33.39
CA GLY A 15 36.88 34.78 34.37
C GLY A 15 36.14 35.18 35.66
N ALA A 16 35.67 36.43 35.79
CA ALA A 16 34.86 36.82 36.94
C ALA A 16 33.54 36.03 36.98
N ARG A 17 33.23 35.49 38.17
CA ARG A 17 32.00 34.74 38.45
C ARG A 17 31.20 35.42 39.54
N ARG A 18 29.90 35.65 39.30
CA ARG A 18 29.01 36.38 40.22
C ARG A 18 27.59 35.86 40.12
N PHE A 19 26.85 35.85 41.22
CA PHE A 19 25.39 35.89 41.15
C PHE A 19 24.96 37.32 40.85
N ALA A 20 24.06 37.52 39.89
CA ALA A 20 23.63 38.83 39.43
C ALA A 20 22.11 38.89 39.22
N SER A 21 21.53 40.07 39.33
CA SER A 21 20.12 40.36 38.99
C SER A 21 20.03 41.78 38.47
N ASN A 22 19.06 42.04 37.58
CA ASN A 22 18.70 43.40 37.18
C ASN A 22 18.27 44.21 38.40
N LYS A 23 18.83 45.42 38.55
CA LYS A 23 18.37 46.40 39.54
C LYS A 23 17.22 47.18 38.93
N VAL A 24 16.02 47.10 39.51
CA VAL A 24 14.86 47.86 39.01
C VAL A 24 15.21 49.36 38.92
N PRO A 25 14.95 50.04 37.77
CA PRO A 25 14.19 49.60 36.59
C PRO A 25 15.04 49.06 35.40
N ALA A 26 16.33 48.79 35.59
CA ALA A 26 17.23 48.36 34.54
C ALA A 26 16.85 46.98 33.96
N THR A 27 17.10 46.79 32.66
CA THR A 27 16.83 45.53 31.93
C THR A 27 18.06 45.11 31.13
N ILE A 28 19.19 44.93 31.83
CA ILE A 28 20.49 44.64 31.19
C ILE A 28 20.64 43.14 30.94
N LEU A 29 20.28 42.30 31.91
CA LEU A 29 20.23 40.84 31.79
C LEU A 29 18.94 40.43 31.04
N PRO A 30 18.95 39.30 30.32
CA PRO A 30 17.81 38.84 29.52
C PRO A 30 16.66 38.26 30.37
N VAL A 31 16.87 38.11 31.68
CA VAL A 31 15.87 37.64 32.65
C VAL A 31 15.83 38.58 33.86
N ASN A 32 14.67 38.69 34.50
CA ASN A 32 14.46 39.50 35.71
C ASN A 32 14.61 38.69 37.02
N ASP A 33 15.22 37.51 36.93
CA ASP A 33 15.54 36.64 38.08
C ASP A 33 17.07 36.63 38.33
N TYR A 34 17.48 35.98 39.42
CA TYR A 34 18.88 35.74 39.71
C TYR A 34 19.53 34.83 38.66
N VAL A 35 20.70 35.23 38.21
CA VAL A 35 21.54 34.46 37.28
C VAL A 35 22.90 34.20 37.90
N PHE A 36 23.47 33.04 37.58
CA PHE A 36 24.90 32.82 37.68
C PHE A 36 25.57 33.38 36.43
N LEU A 37 26.51 34.31 36.60
CA LEU A 37 27.22 35.01 35.53
C LEU A 37 28.70 34.63 35.54
N GLU A 38 29.26 34.41 34.35
CA GLU A 38 30.68 34.24 34.08
C GLU A 38 31.12 35.15 32.93
N VAL A 39 32.12 36.00 33.16
CA VAL A 39 32.76 36.78 32.08
C VAL A 39 33.70 35.87 31.31
N ILE A 40 33.33 35.51 30.08
CA ILE A 40 34.07 34.54 29.26
C ILE A 40 35.36 35.17 28.72
N ALA A 41 35.27 36.39 28.21
CA ALA A 41 36.39 37.07 27.60
C ALA A 41 36.23 38.59 27.60
N LYS A 42 37.38 39.28 27.59
CA LYS A 42 37.47 40.68 27.17
C LYS A 42 37.70 40.76 25.67
N ARG A 43 37.25 41.86 25.08
CA ARG A 43 37.49 42.18 23.67
C ARG A 43 38.53 43.29 23.57
N ASP A 44 39.19 43.39 22.43
CA ASP A 44 40.21 44.40 22.14
C ASP A 44 39.60 45.77 21.83
N CYS A 45 38.70 46.24 22.69
CA CYS A 45 38.00 47.51 22.60
C CYS A 45 37.54 47.96 23.99
N VAL A 46 37.25 49.26 24.13
CA VAL A 46 36.87 49.85 25.41
C VAL A 46 35.62 49.17 25.96
N ASP A 47 35.78 48.49 27.10
CA ASP A 47 34.71 47.80 27.83
C ASP A 47 33.91 46.77 27.00
N GLY A 48 34.51 46.26 25.92
CA GLY A 48 33.96 45.13 25.17
C GLY A 48 34.18 43.82 25.91
N CYS A 49 33.12 43.01 26.04
CA CYS A 49 33.22 41.70 26.67
C CYS A 49 32.15 40.72 26.18
N ALA A 50 32.43 39.44 26.41
CA ALA A 50 31.47 38.35 26.26
C ALA A 50 31.21 37.74 27.64
N VAL A 51 29.94 37.49 27.92
CA VAL A 51 29.46 37.00 29.21
C VAL A 51 28.54 35.81 28.96
N LEU A 52 28.75 34.73 29.71
CA LEU A 52 27.82 33.62 29.82
C LEU A 52 27.01 33.80 31.08
N ILE A 53 25.70 33.58 31.00
CA ILE A 53 24.85 33.53 32.18
C ILE A 53 24.01 32.25 32.16
N THR A 54 23.67 31.75 33.34
CA THR A 54 22.72 30.66 33.57
C THR A 54 21.67 31.16 34.56
N ASP A 55 20.38 31.07 34.19
CA ASP A 55 19.30 31.45 35.10
C ASP A 55 18.98 30.34 36.14
N SER A 56 18.08 30.65 37.06
CA SER A 56 17.66 29.73 38.14
C SER A 56 17.03 28.42 37.65
N ILE A 57 16.52 28.39 36.42
CA ILE A 57 15.85 27.23 35.80
C ILE A 57 16.84 26.47 34.88
N GLY A 58 18.04 27.00 34.66
CA GLY A 58 19.12 26.36 33.92
C GLY A 58 19.25 26.82 32.46
N ASN A 59 18.50 27.84 32.02
CA ASN A 59 18.69 28.40 30.69
C ASN A 59 20.01 29.15 30.62
N THR A 60 20.79 28.87 29.59
CA THR A 60 22.06 29.55 29.34
C THR A 60 21.93 30.60 28.25
N TRP A 61 22.59 31.74 28.45
CA TRP A 61 22.64 32.83 27.47
C TRP A 61 24.07 33.32 27.31
N ILE A 62 24.44 33.63 26.07
CA ILE A 62 25.66 34.37 25.77
C ILE A 62 25.32 35.81 25.41
N GLY A 63 25.85 36.74 26.18
CA GLY A 63 25.76 38.17 25.96
C GLY A 63 27.07 38.69 25.39
N ALA A 64 27.00 39.46 24.31
CA ALA A 64 28.16 40.19 23.80
C ALA A 64 27.87 41.69 23.81
N ARG A 65 28.82 42.46 24.35
CA ARG A 65 28.89 43.91 24.16
C ARG A 65 30.08 44.22 23.28
N TRP A 66 29.84 44.98 22.21
CA TRP A 66 30.87 45.21 21.20
C TRP A 66 31.82 46.35 21.58
N ASP A 67 31.32 47.49 22.05
CA ASP A 67 32.11 48.65 22.46
C ASP A 67 31.23 49.58 23.31
N ALA A 68 31.76 50.10 24.42
CA ALA A 68 31.06 51.07 25.25
C ALA A 68 30.92 52.46 24.60
N THR A 69 31.83 52.83 23.68
CA THR A 69 31.92 54.17 23.08
C THR A 69 30.67 54.56 22.29
N ASN A 70 29.96 53.59 21.71
CA ASN A 70 28.72 53.81 20.96
C ASN A 70 27.44 53.54 21.77
N GLY A 71 27.54 53.41 23.09
CA GLY A 71 26.38 53.14 23.95
C GLY A 71 25.72 51.79 23.71
N SER A 72 26.43 50.83 23.10
CA SER A 72 25.86 49.52 22.79
C SER A 72 25.56 48.76 24.08
N GLY A 73 24.30 48.36 24.26
CA GLY A 73 23.90 47.40 25.29
C GLY A 73 24.38 45.98 24.95
N PHE A 74 24.14 45.04 25.85
CA PHE A 74 24.41 43.63 25.56
C PHE A 74 23.41 43.08 24.54
N THR A 75 23.92 42.38 23.53
CA THR A 75 23.09 41.50 22.68
C THR A 75 23.12 40.11 23.27
N TRP A 76 21.99 39.66 23.82
CA TRP A 76 21.84 38.33 24.40
C TRP A 76 21.33 37.34 23.37
N ARG A 77 21.97 36.16 23.31
CA ARG A 77 21.52 35.03 22.53
C ARG A 77 21.40 33.82 23.45
N PRO A 78 20.26 33.11 23.44
CA PRO A 78 20.14 31.90 24.22
C PRO A 78 21.08 30.83 23.65
N MET A 79 21.84 30.17 24.51
CA MET A 79 22.64 29.00 24.15
C MET A 79 21.74 27.76 24.20
N MET A 80 20.78 27.69 23.26
CA MET A 80 19.88 26.56 23.13
C MET A 80 20.33 25.69 21.96
N SER A 81 20.66 24.42 22.23
CA SER A 81 20.86 23.42 21.17
C SER A 81 19.53 23.05 20.49
N CYS A 82 18.39 23.34 21.14
CA CYS A 82 17.04 23.09 20.62
C CYS A 82 16.04 24.19 21.06
N PRO A 83 15.48 24.99 20.13
CA PRO A 83 14.53 26.05 20.47
C PRO A 83 13.18 25.49 20.98
N PRO A 84 12.39 26.25 21.77
CA PRO A 84 11.05 25.83 22.17
C PRO A 84 10.15 25.60 20.96
N GLY A 85 9.24 24.63 21.04
CA GLY A 85 8.37 24.26 19.91
C GLY A 85 8.93 23.20 18.96
N VAL A 86 10.15 22.69 19.17
CA VAL A 86 10.65 21.53 18.42
C VAL A 86 10.11 20.23 19.05
N PRO A 87 9.48 19.34 18.27
CA PRO A 87 9.13 18.00 18.74
C PRO A 87 10.38 17.17 19.03
N LEU A 88 10.45 16.60 20.22
CA LEU A 88 11.58 15.77 20.67
C LEU A 88 11.08 14.35 20.98
N PRO A 89 11.72 13.30 20.43
CA PRO A 89 11.39 11.93 20.77
C PRO A 89 11.93 11.60 22.17
N TRP A 90 11.05 11.19 23.08
CA TRP A 90 11.35 10.88 24.47
C TRP A 90 11.06 9.40 24.78
N PRO A 91 12.01 8.63 25.33
CA PRO A 91 11.90 7.17 25.48
C PRO A 91 11.15 6.72 26.74
N SER A 92 10.52 7.62 27.51
CA SER A 92 9.87 7.31 28.78
C SER A 92 8.50 7.97 28.89
N ASP A 93 7.59 7.38 29.67
CA ASP A 93 6.28 7.99 29.98
C ASP A 93 6.38 9.08 31.05
N THR A 94 7.52 9.16 31.76
CA THR A 94 7.77 10.24 32.72
C THR A 94 8.34 11.44 31.99
N ILE A 95 7.55 12.51 31.86
CA ILE A 95 7.94 13.73 31.15
C ILE A 95 8.83 14.61 32.04
N PRO A 96 10.01 15.06 31.58
CA PRO A 96 10.86 15.96 32.36
C PRO A 96 10.20 17.31 32.63
N ALA A 97 10.58 17.95 33.74
CA ALA A 97 10.15 19.31 34.05
C ALA A 97 10.54 20.29 32.94
N GLY A 98 9.65 21.24 32.62
CA GLY A 98 9.84 22.20 31.52
C GLY A 98 9.42 21.69 30.14
N TYR A 99 8.95 20.44 30.05
CA TYR A 99 8.42 19.84 28.83
C TYR A 99 6.95 19.46 28.99
N ALA A 100 6.25 19.35 27.85
CA ALA A 100 4.91 18.79 27.79
C ALA A 100 4.83 17.72 26.71
N LEU A 101 3.98 16.70 26.91
CA LEU A 101 3.60 15.76 25.86
C LEU A 101 2.84 16.50 24.74
N MET A 102 3.08 16.16 23.48
CA MET A 102 2.42 16.78 22.33
C MET A 102 1.12 16.05 21.97
N GLN A 103 -0.01 16.50 22.54
CA GLN A 103 -1.29 15.79 22.50
C GLN A 103 -2.48 16.70 22.10
N GLY A 104 -2.22 17.77 21.34
CA GLY A 104 -3.29 18.63 20.82
C GLY A 104 -3.77 19.73 21.78
N GLN A 105 -3.10 19.92 22.91
CA GLN A 105 -3.54 20.84 23.97
C GLN A 105 -3.25 22.31 23.65
N ALA A 106 -4.11 23.19 24.17
CA ALA A 106 -3.87 24.64 24.16
C ALA A 106 -2.82 25.05 25.21
N PHE A 107 -2.19 26.21 25.02
CA PHE A 107 -1.29 26.83 25.98
C PHE A 107 -1.48 28.35 26.03
N ASP A 108 -1.09 28.97 27.16
CA ASP A 108 -1.10 30.42 27.30
C ASP A 108 0.11 31.04 26.61
N LYS A 109 -0.15 31.84 25.57
CA LYS A 109 0.87 32.52 24.77
C LYS A 109 1.62 33.61 25.53
N ASN A 110 1.03 34.17 26.58
CA ASN A 110 1.68 35.18 27.41
C ASN A 110 2.68 34.54 28.38
N VAL A 111 2.40 33.31 28.84
CA VAL A 111 3.29 32.54 29.71
C VAL A 111 4.43 31.91 28.91
N TYR A 112 4.14 31.43 27.69
CA TYR A 112 5.11 30.76 26.82
C TYR A 112 5.32 31.51 25.49
N PRO A 113 5.92 32.72 25.51
CA PRO A 113 6.06 33.55 24.31
C PRO A 113 6.96 32.92 23.25
N LEU A 114 8.00 32.17 23.64
CA LEU A 114 8.86 31.46 22.69
C LEU A 114 8.13 30.30 22.01
N LEU A 115 7.29 29.58 22.75
CA LEU A 115 6.43 28.54 22.17
C LEU A 115 5.37 29.15 21.25
N ALA A 116 4.85 30.34 21.56
CA ALA A 116 3.91 31.07 20.71
C ALA A 116 4.51 31.51 19.37
N ILE A 117 5.83 31.72 19.30
CA ILE A 117 6.53 31.96 18.02
C ILE A 117 6.47 30.69 17.16
N ALA A 118 6.69 29.51 17.75
CA ALA A 118 6.63 28.24 17.02
C ALA A 118 5.20 27.82 16.66
N TYR A 119 4.24 28.04 17.56
CA TYR A 119 2.83 27.71 17.39
C TYR A 119 1.93 28.94 17.61
N PRO A 120 1.77 29.82 16.60
CA PRO A 120 0.99 31.05 16.75
C PRO A 120 -0.49 30.84 17.07
N SER A 121 -1.02 29.64 16.78
CA SER A 121 -2.37 29.21 17.13
C SER A 121 -2.61 29.17 18.65
N GLY A 122 -1.55 29.02 19.47
CA GLY A 122 -1.69 28.73 20.89
C GLY A 122 -2.05 27.26 21.16
N THR A 123 -1.85 26.36 20.20
CA THR A 123 -2.13 24.92 20.32
C THR A 123 -0.90 24.11 19.93
N ILE A 124 -0.49 23.19 20.80
CA ILE A 124 0.56 22.21 20.51
C ILE A 124 -0.05 21.12 19.61
N PRO A 125 0.59 20.73 18.49
CA PRO A 125 0.08 19.63 17.66
C PRO A 125 -0.08 18.32 18.43
N ASP A 126 -1.09 17.51 18.09
CA ASP A 126 -1.16 16.12 18.54
C ASP A 126 -0.24 15.27 17.67
N MET A 127 0.79 14.69 18.29
CA MET A 127 1.81 13.89 17.60
C MET A 127 1.67 12.39 17.87
N ARG A 128 0.65 11.95 18.62
CA ARG A 128 0.41 10.53 18.89
C ARG A 128 0.04 9.81 17.59
N GLY A 129 0.74 8.74 17.26
CA GLY A 129 0.58 7.99 16.00
C GLY A 129 1.17 8.68 14.76
N TRP A 130 1.70 9.90 14.88
CA TRP A 130 2.22 10.65 13.74
C TRP A 130 3.74 10.45 13.58
N THR A 131 4.19 10.35 12.33
CA THR A 131 5.62 10.40 11.97
C THR A 131 5.94 11.75 11.35
N ILE A 132 7.06 12.37 11.76
CA ILE A 132 7.51 13.63 11.17
C ILE A 132 8.06 13.39 9.76
N LYS A 133 7.47 14.08 8.79
CA LYS A 133 7.92 14.15 7.40
C LYS A 133 8.36 15.58 7.09
N GLY A 134 9.54 15.72 6.47
CA GLY A 134 10.01 17.03 6.00
C GLY A 134 8.98 17.66 5.06
N LYS A 135 8.69 18.95 5.25
CA LYS A 135 7.73 19.65 4.38
C LYS A 135 8.25 19.62 2.94
N PRO A 136 7.46 19.12 1.97
CA PRO A 136 7.87 19.16 0.58
C PRO A 136 7.99 20.61 0.10
N VAL A 137 8.72 20.80 -1.00
CA VAL A 137 8.91 22.11 -1.63
C VAL A 137 7.57 22.79 -1.99
N SER A 138 6.57 21.99 -2.36
CA SER A 138 5.23 22.45 -2.75
C SER A 138 4.15 21.44 -2.36
N GLY A 139 2.88 21.83 -2.48
CA GLY A 139 1.73 20.95 -2.29
C GLY A 139 1.28 20.73 -0.84
N ARG A 140 2.03 21.22 0.16
CA ARG A 140 1.65 21.11 1.59
C ARG A 140 2.04 22.34 2.42
N ALA A 141 1.20 22.65 3.39
CA ALA A 141 1.48 23.63 4.44
C ALA A 141 2.27 23.00 5.61
N VAL A 142 2.98 23.82 6.37
CA VAL A 142 3.63 23.41 7.63
C VAL A 142 2.52 22.94 8.60
N LEU A 143 2.77 21.86 9.34
CA LEU A 143 1.81 21.19 10.25
C LEU A 143 0.55 20.61 9.59
N SER A 144 0.45 20.57 8.25
CA SER A 144 -0.61 19.80 7.59
C SER A 144 -0.44 18.31 7.86
N GLN A 145 -1.54 17.59 8.04
CA GLN A 145 -1.56 16.13 8.20
C GLN A 145 -1.67 15.44 6.84
N GLU A 146 -1.14 14.22 6.75
CA GLU A 146 -1.24 13.34 5.58
C GLU A 146 -1.43 11.92 6.10
N LEU A 147 -2.56 11.30 5.76
CA LEU A 147 -2.85 9.92 6.14
C LEU A 147 -1.92 8.95 5.39
N ASP A 148 -1.79 7.76 5.95
CA ASP A 148 -1.05 6.68 5.33
C ASP A 148 -1.74 6.17 4.06
N GLY A 149 -0.99 5.49 3.20
CA GLY A 149 -1.52 4.97 1.96
C GLY A 149 -0.52 4.17 1.14
N ASN A 150 -1.00 3.09 0.55
CA ASN A 150 -0.19 2.28 -0.35
C ASN A 150 0.05 3.01 -1.67
N LYS A 151 1.27 2.86 -2.19
CA LYS A 151 1.60 3.32 -3.53
C LYS A 151 0.79 2.53 -4.56
N SER A 152 0.31 3.22 -5.60
CA SER A 152 -0.34 2.60 -6.75
C SER A 152 0.55 1.51 -7.36
N HIS A 153 -0.03 0.33 -7.59
CA HIS A 153 0.64 -0.85 -8.15
C HIS A 153 -0.37 -1.82 -8.80
N SER A 154 0.13 -2.85 -9.48
CA SER A 154 -0.66 -3.92 -10.08
C SER A 154 -0.05 -5.30 -9.80
N HIS A 155 -0.80 -6.37 -10.06
CA HIS A 155 -0.37 -7.75 -9.89
C HIS A 155 -0.51 -8.53 -11.19
N GLY A 156 0.39 -9.49 -11.41
CA GLY A 156 0.20 -10.52 -12.43
C GLY A 156 -0.74 -11.60 -11.90
N ALA A 157 -1.80 -11.92 -12.64
CA ALA A 157 -2.73 -12.98 -12.30
C ALA A 157 -2.79 -14.02 -13.43
N ARG A 158 -3.05 -15.28 -13.08
CA ARG A 158 -3.23 -16.39 -14.03
C ARG A 158 -4.38 -17.29 -13.61
N ALA A 159 -5.17 -17.72 -14.58
CA ALA A 159 -6.06 -18.87 -14.44
C ALA A 159 -5.30 -20.14 -14.82
N LEU A 160 -5.61 -21.26 -14.17
CA LEU A 160 -5.07 -22.56 -14.52
C LEU A 160 -6.02 -23.29 -15.47
N ASP A 161 -5.46 -24.16 -16.30
CA ASP A 161 -6.25 -25.01 -17.20
C ASP A 161 -7.19 -25.91 -16.41
N THR A 162 -8.40 -26.09 -16.92
CA THR A 162 -9.44 -26.94 -16.31
C THR A 162 -9.94 -27.95 -17.34
N ASP A 163 -9.77 -29.24 -17.03
CA ASP A 163 -10.36 -30.32 -17.81
C ASP A 163 -11.83 -30.52 -17.40
N LEU A 164 -12.75 -30.40 -18.35
CA LEU A 164 -14.19 -30.59 -18.13
C LEU A 164 -14.58 -32.08 -18.16
N GLY A 165 -13.69 -32.98 -18.58
CA GLY A 165 -13.89 -34.42 -18.68
C GLY A 165 -14.90 -34.85 -19.76
N THR A 166 -15.05 -36.15 -19.94
CA THR A 166 -15.96 -36.74 -20.95
C THR A 166 -17.44 -36.61 -20.56
N LYS A 167 -18.32 -36.43 -21.56
CA LYS A 167 -19.78 -36.35 -21.40
C LYS A 167 -20.45 -37.29 -22.41
N GLY A 168 -21.44 -38.06 -21.97
CA GLY A 168 -22.26 -38.92 -22.84
C GLY A 168 -23.39 -38.13 -23.51
N THR A 169 -23.73 -38.51 -24.74
CA THR A 169 -24.91 -37.98 -25.44
C THR A 169 -26.18 -38.73 -25.00
N SER A 170 -27.34 -38.18 -25.32
CA SER A 170 -28.59 -38.94 -25.24
C SER A 170 -28.59 -40.12 -26.24
N SER A 171 -29.38 -41.16 -25.95
CA SER A 171 -29.59 -42.29 -26.86
C SER A 171 -30.54 -41.93 -28.01
N PHE A 172 -30.31 -42.51 -29.19
CA PHE A 172 -31.19 -42.41 -30.35
C PHE A 172 -31.37 -43.79 -30.99
N ASP A 173 -32.61 -44.18 -31.25
CA ASP A 173 -32.96 -45.47 -31.87
C ASP A 173 -33.52 -45.27 -33.28
N TYR A 174 -32.91 -45.93 -34.27
CA TYR A 174 -33.35 -45.88 -35.67
C TYR A 174 -34.60 -46.72 -35.93
N GLY A 175 -34.96 -47.65 -35.04
CA GLY A 175 -36.04 -48.61 -35.22
C GLY A 175 -35.80 -49.57 -36.41
N THR A 176 -36.88 -50.09 -36.99
CA THR A 176 -36.82 -51.02 -38.14
C THR A 176 -36.83 -50.29 -39.48
N LYS A 177 -35.98 -50.70 -40.42
CA LYS A 177 -35.93 -50.22 -41.82
C LYS A 177 -36.13 -51.38 -42.79
N SER A 178 -36.74 -51.11 -43.96
CA SER A 178 -37.03 -52.12 -45.00
C SER A 178 -36.26 -51.83 -46.29
N SER A 179 -35.93 -52.88 -47.06
CA SER A 179 -35.30 -52.75 -48.38
C SER A 179 -36.33 -52.46 -49.48
N ASN A 180 -35.85 -52.09 -50.68
CA ASN A 180 -36.70 -52.08 -51.87
C ASN A 180 -37.00 -53.51 -52.37
N THR A 181 -38.01 -53.65 -53.23
CA THR A 181 -38.39 -54.94 -53.85
C THR A 181 -37.66 -55.12 -55.18
N THR A 182 -36.86 -56.18 -55.30
CA THR A 182 -36.08 -56.52 -56.51
C THR A 182 -35.76 -58.02 -56.56
N GLY A 183 -35.04 -58.49 -57.59
CA GLY A 183 -34.57 -59.89 -57.71
C GLY A 183 -35.46 -60.81 -58.53
N GLY A 184 -36.53 -60.27 -59.16
CA GLY A 184 -37.34 -61.03 -60.11
C GLY A 184 -36.51 -61.44 -61.33
N HIS A 185 -36.42 -62.74 -61.58
CA HIS A 185 -35.76 -63.32 -62.74
C HIS A 185 -36.45 -64.64 -63.13
N ASN A 186 -36.12 -65.16 -64.31
CA ASN A 186 -36.75 -66.34 -64.87
C ASN A 186 -35.68 -67.35 -65.34
N HIS A 187 -35.96 -68.64 -65.21
CA HIS A 187 -35.08 -69.73 -65.65
C HIS A 187 -35.72 -70.50 -66.81
N SER A 188 -34.93 -70.90 -67.79
CA SER A 188 -35.33 -71.87 -68.83
C SER A 188 -34.58 -73.19 -68.62
N ALA A 189 -35.27 -74.32 -68.83
CA ALA A 189 -34.67 -75.65 -68.75
C ALA A 189 -34.90 -76.41 -70.06
N GLY A 190 -33.81 -76.82 -70.72
CA GLY A 190 -33.82 -77.68 -71.89
C GLY A 190 -33.19 -79.03 -71.56
N GLY A 191 -33.92 -80.13 -71.76
CA GLY A 191 -33.48 -81.47 -71.41
C GLY A 191 -34.16 -82.55 -72.24
N THR A 192 -33.48 -83.69 -72.41
CA THR A 192 -34.05 -84.89 -73.05
C THR A 192 -34.52 -85.83 -71.95
N TYR A 193 -35.84 -86.01 -71.82
CA TYR A 193 -36.43 -86.90 -70.82
C TYR A 193 -36.49 -88.35 -71.34
N GLY A 194 -36.13 -89.32 -70.50
CA GLY A 194 -36.17 -90.75 -70.82
C GLY A 194 -37.58 -91.33 -70.78
N GLY A 195 -38.14 -91.56 -71.98
CA GLY A 195 -39.11 -92.59 -72.40
C GLY A 195 -40.31 -92.97 -71.52
N ASP A 196 -41.53 -92.83 -72.06
CA ASP A 196 -42.67 -93.69 -71.68
C ASP A 196 -42.50 -95.11 -72.25
N SER A 197 -43.19 -96.08 -71.65
CA SER A 197 -42.94 -97.51 -71.89
C SER A 197 -43.43 -98.07 -73.23
N ILE A 198 -43.97 -97.29 -74.17
CA ILE A 198 -44.35 -97.82 -75.48
C ILE A 198 -44.01 -96.80 -76.59
N GLY A 199 -42.85 -96.98 -77.22
CA GLY A 199 -42.60 -96.41 -78.55
C GLY A 199 -41.45 -95.42 -78.71
N GLY A 200 -40.47 -95.39 -77.80
CA GLY A 200 -39.05 -95.12 -78.14
C GLY A 200 -38.73 -93.86 -78.96
N LYS A 201 -39.44 -92.74 -78.78
CA LYS A 201 -39.02 -91.43 -79.32
C LYS A 201 -38.54 -90.55 -78.16
N ALA A 202 -37.29 -90.11 -78.21
CA ALA A 202 -36.78 -89.12 -77.26
C ALA A 202 -37.56 -87.81 -77.46
N ARG A 203 -38.28 -87.34 -76.44
CA ARG A 203 -38.87 -86.00 -76.47
C ARG A 203 -37.78 -85.01 -76.07
N VAL A 204 -37.26 -84.28 -77.04
CA VAL A 204 -36.42 -83.10 -76.81
C VAL A 204 -37.36 -81.95 -76.48
N GLN A 205 -37.34 -81.46 -75.24
CA GLN A 205 -37.94 -80.17 -74.93
C GLN A 205 -37.13 -79.11 -75.70
N ARG A 206 -37.72 -78.59 -76.77
CA ARG A 206 -37.25 -77.39 -77.48
C ARG A 206 -37.69 -76.21 -76.63
N ASP A 207 -36.74 -75.68 -75.86
CA ASP A 207 -36.77 -74.42 -75.12
C ASP A 207 -38.18 -73.91 -74.77
N GLY A 208 -38.66 -74.24 -73.56
CA GLY A 208 -39.96 -73.83 -73.06
C GLY A 208 -39.91 -73.41 -71.59
N ASN A 209 -40.63 -72.35 -71.25
CA ASN A 209 -40.65 -71.75 -69.92
C ASN A 209 -41.80 -72.29 -69.03
N ASP A 210 -42.52 -73.31 -69.49
CA ASP A 210 -43.80 -73.75 -68.93
C ASP A 210 -43.68 -74.97 -67.99
N GLN A 211 -42.48 -75.27 -67.50
CA GLN A 211 -42.26 -76.33 -66.50
C GLN A 211 -42.16 -75.72 -65.09
N LEU A 212 -43.01 -76.19 -64.18
CA LEU A 212 -42.98 -75.79 -62.78
C LEU A 212 -41.71 -76.32 -62.10
N THR A 213 -40.91 -75.42 -61.54
CA THR A 213 -39.75 -75.75 -60.70
C THR A 213 -40.17 -75.89 -59.23
N SER A 214 -39.27 -76.39 -58.37
CA SER A 214 -39.49 -76.44 -56.92
C SER A 214 -39.46 -75.05 -56.27
N TRP A 215 -40.12 -74.89 -55.11
CA TRP A 215 -40.12 -73.64 -54.34
C TRP A 215 -38.77 -73.39 -53.66
N ASN A 216 -37.90 -72.63 -54.35
CA ASN A 216 -36.58 -72.24 -53.87
C ASN A 216 -36.41 -70.72 -53.99
N GLY A 217 -35.43 -70.14 -53.30
CA GLY A 217 -35.09 -68.71 -53.42
C GLY A 217 -35.34 -67.85 -52.17
N ASP A 218 -35.80 -68.45 -51.07
CA ASP A 218 -35.78 -67.78 -49.76
C ASP A 218 -34.32 -67.53 -49.35
N HIS A 219 -34.00 -66.26 -49.10
CA HIS A 219 -32.64 -65.84 -48.76
C HIS A 219 -32.69 -64.54 -47.95
N ALA A 220 -31.65 -64.31 -47.18
CA ALA A 220 -31.46 -63.07 -46.43
C ALA A 220 -30.15 -62.40 -46.87
N HIS A 221 -30.14 -61.07 -46.82
CA HIS A 221 -28.94 -60.27 -47.04
C HIS A 221 -28.44 -59.75 -45.70
N THR A 222 -27.12 -59.71 -45.54
CA THR A 222 -26.48 -58.97 -44.45
C THR A 222 -26.09 -57.59 -44.98
N THR A 223 -26.60 -56.54 -44.35
CA THR A 223 -26.23 -55.15 -44.68
C THR A 223 -25.46 -54.52 -43.53
N TRP A 224 -24.21 -54.19 -43.77
CA TRP A 224 -23.39 -53.44 -42.83
C TRP A 224 -23.66 -51.94 -42.97
N ILE A 225 -24.14 -51.27 -41.91
CA ILE A 225 -24.39 -49.82 -41.91
C ILE A 225 -23.12 -49.03 -41.63
N GLY A 226 -22.32 -49.49 -40.67
CA GLY A 226 -21.06 -48.86 -40.27
C GLY A 226 -21.18 -47.87 -39.09
N PRO A 227 -20.05 -47.55 -38.46
CA PRO A 227 -19.97 -46.54 -37.42
C PRO A 227 -20.07 -45.13 -38.00
N HIS A 228 -20.53 -44.18 -37.19
CA HIS A 228 -20.49 -42.75 -37.51
C HIS A 228 -20.28 -41.92 -36.24
N ASP A 229 -19.72 -40.73 -36.42
CA ASP A 229 -19.46 -39.75 -35.37
C ASP A 229 -20.12 -38.41 -35.69
N HIS A 230 -20.38 -37.62 -34.66
CA HIS A 230 -20.90 -36.26 -34.77
C HIS A 230 -19.91 -35.25 -34.18
N THR A 231 -19.96 -34.01 -34.65
CA THR A 231 -19.24 -32.88 -34.03
C THR A 231 -20.23 -31.96 -33.34
N VAL A 232 -19.82 -31.34 -32.22
CA VAL A 232 -20.64 -30.40 -31.45
C VAL A 232 -19.82 -29.15 -31.16
N TYR A 233 -20.38 -27.98 -31.51
CA TYR A 233 -19.79 -26.69 -31.18
C TYR A 233 -20.24 -26.24 -29.79
N ILE A 234 -19.29 -25.97 -28.89
CA ILE A 234 -19.58 -25.59 -27.48
C ILE A 234 -19.74 -24.06 -27.31
N GLY A 235 -18.94 -23.26 -28.03
CA GLY A 235 -18.95 -21.79 -27.94
C GLY A 235 -18.05 -21.18 -26.86
N PRO A 236 -17.82 -19.85 -26.90
CA PRO A 236 -17.03 -19.13 -25.91
C PRO A 236 -17.79 -18.92 -24.58
N HIS A 237 -17.07 -18.85 -23.48
CA HIS A 237 -17.60 -18.49 -22.16
C HIS A 237 -16.56 -17.69 -21.35
N GLY A 238 -16.94 -17.13 -20.19
CA GLY A 238 -16.07 -16.34 -19.33
C GLY A 238 -16.35 -16.55 -17.84
N HIS A 239 -15.54 -15.91 -17.00
CA HIS A 239 -15.60 -16.03 -15.53
C HIS A 239 -15.53 -14.66 -14.88
N VAL A 240 -16.16 -14.53 -13.71
CA VAL A 240 -15.99 -13.36 -12.84
C VAL A 240 -14.76 -13.58 -11.97
N VAL A 241 -13.91 -12.55 -11.85
CA VAL A 241 -12.74 -12.56 -10.98
C VAL A 241 -12.95 -11.51 -9.89
N ILE A 242 -12.85 -11.93 -8.63
CA ILE A 242 -12.93 -11.06 -7.46
C ILE A 242 -11.56 -11.10 -6.78
N VAL A 243 -11.04 -9.93 -6.43
CA VAL A 243 -9.83 -9.78 -5.62
C VAL A 243 -10.27 -9.20 -4.29
N ASP A 244 -10.20 -10.02 -3.25
CA ASP A 244 -10.55 -9.61 -1.90
C ASP A 244 -9.50 -8.65 -1.33
N ALA A 245 -9.92 -7.82 -0.37
CA ALA A 245 -9.01 -6.89 0.31
C ALA A 245 -8.02 -7.66 1.18
N ASP A 246 -6.75 -7.26 1.14
CA ASP A 246 -5.67 -7.79 1.98
C ASP A 246 -4.83 -6.64 2.54
N GLY A 247 -4.46 -6.73 3.82
CA GLY A 247 -3.67 -5.72 4.52
C GLY A 247 -4.08 -5.48 5.97
N ASN A 248 -3.34 -4.58 6.62
CA ASN A 248 -3.60 -4.13 7.99
C ASN A 248 -4.49 -2.87 7.99
N ALA A 249 -4.92 -2.46 9.18
CA ALA A 249 -5.67 -1.20 9.36
C ALA A 249 -4.84 0.06 9.00
N GLU A 250 -3.51 -0.01 9.11
CA GLU A 250 -2.59 1.08 8.77
C GLU A 250 -1.42 0.57 7.92
N THR A 251 -0.92 1.44 7.04
CA THR A 251 0.29 1.25 6.24
C THR A 251 1.50 1.67 7.06
N THR A 252 2.21 0.70 7.62
CA THR A 252 3.35 0.95 8.50
C THR A 252 4.69 0.62 7.87
N VAL A 253 5.71 1.40 8.21
CA VAL A 253 7.12 0.96 8.13
C VAL A 253 7.59 0.48 9.49
N LYS A 254 8.70 -0.27 9.57
CA LYS A 254 9.31 -0.61 10.86
C LYS A 254 9.56 0.66 11.66
N ASN A 255 9.01 0.71 12.87
CA ASN A 255 9.07 1.88 13.75
C ASN A 255 9.25 1.45 15.21
N ILE A 256 9.65 2.39 16.06
CA ILE A 256 9.75 2.24 17.52
C ILE A 256 8.98 3.41 18.13
N ALA A 257 8.14 3.12 19.12
CA ALA A 257 7.34 4.14 19.79
C ALA A 257 8.20 4.98 20.74
N PHE A 258 8.10 6.31 20.59
CA PHE A 258 8.63 7.32 21.50
C PHE A 258 7.51 8.32 21.79
N ASN A 259 7.53 8.92 22.98
CA ASN A 259 6.64 10.03 23.31
C ASN A 259 7.18 11.31 22.68
N TYR A 260 6.39 11.98 21.84
CA TYR A 260 6.76 13.31 21.37
C TYR A 260 6.52 14.34 22.47
N ILE A 261 7.59 14.98 22.94
CA ILE A 261 7.54 16.07 23.92
C ILE A 261 7.99 17.38 23.29
N VAL A 262 7.61 18.49 23.90
CA VAL A 262 8.02 19.83 23.47
C VAL A 262 8.46 20.66 24.66
N ARG A 263 9.55 21.43 24.51
CA ARG A 263 10.01 22.38 25.53
C ARG A 263 9.10 23.61 25.54
N LEU A 264 8.71 24.05 26.74
CA LEU A 264 7.73 25.13 26.93
C LEU A 264 8.33 26.54 26.91
N ALA A 265 9.52 26.72 27.47
CA ALA A 265 10.24 28.00 27.58
C ALA A 265 11.74 27.77 27.40
#